data_AF-A0A7V5ALB8-F1
#
_entry.id   AF-A0A7V5ALB8-F1
#
_cell.length_a   1.000
_cell.length_b   1.000
_cell.length_c   1.000
_cell.angle_alpha   90.00
_cell.angle_beta   90.00
_cell.angle_gamma   90.00
#
_symmetry.space_group_name_H-M   'P 1'
#
loop_
_entity.id
_entity.type
_entity.pdbx_description
1 polymer ?
#
loop_
_entity_poly.entity_id
_entity_poly.type
_entity_poly.pdbx_seq_one_letter_code
_entity_poly.pdbx_strand_id
1 'polypeptide(L)'
;MDLRSWLAQVEGMGELKVVRGADWRLEIGAITEIFQKPWQWPQGVRPCLLFDEIKDYPKGFRVMTGIASSPRRLALTLGLEREPRDLLSLVREIKGVLKSVKRIPCRFVDDGPILANVDEGERIDLTKFPVPLWHEDDGGRYLGTGSITITRDPDEGWVNCGTYRVMLHDERTLG
;
A
#
# COMPACT_ATOMS: atom_id res chain seq x y z
N MET A 1 -9.96 6.42 10.11
CA MET A 1 -8.57 5.91 10.22
C MET A 1 -7.85 6.27 8.94
N ASP A 2 -6.61 6.73 9.04
CA ASP A 2 -5.76 7.05 7.89
C ASP A 2 -4.53 6.12 7.87
N LEU A 3 -3.74 6.14 6.79
CA LEU A 3 -2.60 5.24 6.64
C LEU A 3 -1.52 5.43 7.72
N ARG A 4 -1.30 6.66 8.20
CA ARG A 4 -0.27 6.96 9.21
C ARG A 4 -0.72 6.51 10.60
N SER A 5 -1.99 6.72 10.95
CA SER A 5 -2.57 6.16 12.18
C SER A 5 -2.71 4.63 12.11
N TRP A 6 -2.92 4.05 10.93
CA TRP A 6 -2.86 2.60 10.72
C TRP A 6 -1.45 2.05 10.96
N LEU A 7 -0.40 2.71 10.41
CA LEU A 7 1.00 2.33 10.63
C LEU A 7 1.37 2.29 12.11
N ALA A 8 0.96 3.29 12.90
CA ALA A 8 1.19 3.32 14.34
C ALA A 8 0.50 2.15 15.07
N GLN A 9 -0.69 1.74 14.63
CA GLN A 9 -1.37 0.57 15.19
C GLN A 9 -0.65 -0.73 14.81
N VAL A 10 -0.17 -0.86 13.57
CA VAL A 10 0.61 -2.04 13.15
C VAL A 10 1.96 -2.13 13.87
N GLU A 11 2.57 -0.99 14.19
CA GLU A 11 3.75 -0.92 15.06
C GLU A 11 3.43 -1.37 16.48
N GLY A 12 2.34 -0.85 17.08
CA GLY A 12 1.87 -1.29 18.41
C GLY A 12 1.46 -2.77 18.46
N MET A 13 1.07 -3.33 17.32
CA MET A 13 0.83 -4.76 17.12
C MET A 13 2.12 -5.61 17.09
N GLY A 14 3.31 -4.99 17.02
CA GLY A 14 4.57 -5.69 16.82
C GLY A 14 4.72 -6.30 15.43
N GLU A 15 3.92 -5.85 14.46
CA GLU A 15 3.85 -6.41 13.11
C GLU A 15 4.47 -5.51 12.04
N LEU A 16 5.07 -4.38 12.43
CA LEU A 16 5.83 -3.50 11.54
C LEU A 16 7.33 -3.78 11.67
N LYS A 17 8.04 -3.88 10.54
CA LYS A 17 9.49 -3.93 10.50
C LYS A 17 10.03 -2.85 9.57
N VAL A 18 10.94 -2.04 10.08
CA VAL A 18 11.62 -1.01 9.29
C VAL A 18 12.89 -1.59 8.66
N VAL A 19 13.06 -1.40 7.36
CA VAL A 19 14.25 -1.77 6.60
C VAL A 19 14.89 -0.46 6.08
N ARG A 20 16.18 -0.27 6.31
CA ARG A 20 16.90 0.96 5.92
C ARG A 20 17.98 0.66 4.90
N GLY A 21 18.19 1.57 3.96
CA GLY A 21 19.30 1.47 3.00
C GLY A 21 19.08 0.49 1.85
N ALA A 22 17.87 -0.04 1.68
CA ALA A 22 17.57 -0.96 0.58
C ALA A 22 17.63 -0.25 -0.77
N ASP A 23 18.08 -0.96 -1.79
CA ASP A 23 18.10 -0.54 -3.18
C ASP A 23 16.71 -0.73 -3.81
N TRP A 24 16.23 0.31 -4.49
CA TRP A 24 14.98 0.26 -5.24
C TRP A 24 15.05 -0.75 -6.40
N ARG A 25 16.25 -1.04 -6.90
CA ARG A 25 16.50 -2.00 -7.97
C ARG A 25 16.60 -3.41 -7.38
N LEU A 26 15.52 -4.18 -7.53
CA LEU A 26 15.39 -5.60 -7.16
C LEU A 26 15.49 -5.91 -5.67
N GLU A 27 16.26 -5.18 -4.86
CA GLU A 27 16.45 -5.52 -3.45
C GLU A 27 15.15 -5.37 -2.63
N ILE A 28 14.41 -4.27 -2.79
CA ILE A 28 13.08 -4.13 -2.15
C ILE A 28 12.17 -5.30 -2.53
N GLY A 29 12.10 -5.65 -3.83
CA GLY A 29 11.27 -6.75 -4.31
C GLY A 29 11.68 -8.10 -3.73
N ALA A 30 12.99 -8.41 -3.75
CA ALA A 30 13.54 -9.63 -3.20
C ALA A 30 13.30 -9.76 -1.69
N ILE A 31 13.53 -8.70 -0.91
CA ILE A 31 13.26 -8.67 0.53
C ILE A 31 11.76 -8.89 0.76
N THR A 32 10.89 -8.18 0.04
CA THR A 32 9.44 -8.36 0.16
C THR A 32 9.05 -9.82 -0.08
N GLU A 33 9.51 -10.43 -1.17
CA GLU A 33 9.20 -11.81 -1.52
C GLU A 33 9.69 -12.82 -0.46
N ILE A 34 10.92 -12.66 0.02
CA ILE A 34 11.50 -13.47 1.10
C ILE A 34 10.60 -13.43 2.35
N PHE A 35 10.19 -12.23 2.77
CA PHE A 35 9.36 -12.03 3.96
C PHE A 35 7.90 -12.50 3.79
N GLN A 36 7.43 -12.73 2.56
CA GLN A 36 6.10 -13.29 2.29
C GLN A 36 6.04 -14.82 2.35
N LYS A 37 7.19 -15.51 2.30
CA LYS A 37 7.27 -16.98 2.21
C LYS A 37 6.85 -17.65 3.53
N PRO A 38 5.78 -18.48 3.53
CA PRO A 38 5.25 -19.07 4.76
C PRO A 38 6.26 -19.91 5.57
N TRP A 39 7.16 -20.63 4.88
CA TRP A 39 8.15 -21.50 5.53
C TRP A 39 9.27 -20.75 6.25
N GLN A 40 9.47 -19.46 5.99
CA GLN A 40 10.43 -18.65 6.72
C GLN A 40 9.87 -18.12 8.05
N TRP A 41 8.54 -18.16 8.24
CA TRP A 41 7.87 -17.83 9.49
C TRP A 41 6.93 -18.97 9.95
N PRO A 42 7.45 -20.17 10.28
CA PRO A 42 6.62 -21.32 10.65
C PRO A 42 5.74 -21.10 11.90
N GLN A 43 6.14 -20.15 12.75
CA GLN A 43 5.47 -19.80 14.00
C GLN A 43 5.16 -18.30 14.10
N GLY A 44 5.39 -17.53 13.02
CA GLY A 44 5.42 -16.07 13.08
C GLY A 44 4.44 -15.40 12.13
N VAL A 45 4.07 -14.17 12.47
CA VAL A 45 3.29 -13.31 11.58
C VAL A 45 4.24 -12.66 10.58
N ARG A 46 3.94 -12.78 9.28
CA ARG A 46 4.68 -12.08 8.22
C ARG A 46 4.56 -10.57 8.46
N PRO A 47 5.64 -9.82 8.70
CA PRO A 47 5.53 -8.41 9.04
C PRO A 47 5.08 -7.56 7.85
N CYS A 48 4.51 -6.40 8.14
CA CYS A 48 4.47 -5.28 7.22
C CYS A 48 5.89 -4.68 7.18
N LEU A 49 6.44 -4.46 5.98
CA LEU A 49 7.76 -3.86 5.82
C LEU A 49 7.61 -2.39 5.45
N LEU A 50 8.32 -1.52 6.17
CA LEU A 50 8.47 -0.11 5.83
C LEU A 50 9.93 0.15 5.46
N PHE A 51 10.18 0.35 4.18
CA PHE A 51 11.48 0.73 3.65
C PHE A 51 11.65 2.25 3.76
N ASP A 52 12.76 2.69 4.33
CA ASP A 52 13.16 4.09 4.44
C ASP A 52 14.64 4.24 4.12
N GLU A 53 15.11 5.47 3.94
CA GLU A 53 16.51 5.75 3.58
C GLU A 53 16.93 4.92 2.36
N ILE A 54 16.05 4.85 1.36
CA ILE A 54 16.23 4.05 0.13
C ILE A 54 17.37 4.66 -0.67
N LYS A 55 18.27 3.81 -1.18
CA LYS A 55 19.45 4.23 -1.94
C LYS A 55 19.07 5.12 -3.12
N ASP A 56 19.83 6.20 -3.33
CA ASP A 56 19.62 7.24 -4.34
C ASP A 56 18.42 8.19 -4.09
N TYR A 57 17.67 8.02 -2.99
CA TYR A 57 16.52 8.88 -2.66
C TYR A 57 16.71 9.63 -1.34
N PRO A 58 16.10 10.82 -1.19
CA PRO A 58 16.11 11.54 0.07
C PRO A 58 15.40 10.76 1.18
N LYS A 59 15.85 10.93 2.42
CA LYS A 59 15.19 10.37 3.61
C LYS A 59 13.72 10.82 3.67
N GLY A 60 12.82 9.90 4.03
CA GLY A 60 11.38 10.15 4.14
C GLY A 60 10.58 9.69 2.92
N PHE A 61 11.23 9.44 1.78
CA PHE A 61 10.65 8.75 0.64
C PHE A 61 10.65 7.24 0.90
N ARG A 62 9.48 6.71 1.26
CA ARG A 62 9.33 5.36 1.83
C ARG A 62 8.47 4.46 0.95
N VAL A 63 8.76 3.17 0.98
CA VAL A 63 7.96 2.12 0.34
C VAL A 63 7.42 1.19 1.42
N MET A 64 6.14 0.83 1.34
CA MET A 64 5.51 -0.09 2.30
C MET A 64 5.03 -1.34 1.58
N THR A 65 5.26 -2.51 2.16
CA THR A 65 4.82 -3.80 1.60
C THR A 65 4.23 -4.72 2.67
N GLY A 66 3.47 -5.74 2.26
CA GLY A 66 2.90 -6.72 3.18
C GLY A 66 1.69 -6.23 4.00
N ILE A 67 0.97 -5.20 3.52
CA ILE A 67 -0.18 -4.58 4.21
C ILE A 67 -1.21 -5.64 4.66
N ALA A 68 -1.62 -6.52 3.73
CA ALA A 68 -2.66 -7.54 3.95
C ALA A 68 -2.12 -8.92 4.35
N SER A 69 -0.81 -9.06 4.61
CA SER A 69 -0.16 -10.38 4.79
C SER A 69 -0.34 -11.03 6.16
N SER A 70 -1.19 -10.45 7.01
CA SER A 70 -1.54 -10.92 8.35
C SER A 70 -3.06 -10.90 8.54
N PRO A 71 -3.68 -11.95 9.11
CA PRO A 71 -5.11 -11.95 9.44
C PRO A 71 -5.50 -10.75 10.32
N ARG A 72 -4.66 -10.40 11.30
CA ARG A 72 -4.91 -9.28 12.20
C ARG A 72 -4.79 -7.93 11.49
N ARG A 73 -3.77 -7.73 10.66
CA ARG A 73 -3.67 -6.50 9.85
C ARG A 73 -4.78 -6.37 8.83
N LEU A 74 -5.21 -7.48 8.23
CA LEU A 74 -6.33 -7.46 7.30
C LEU A 74 -7.63 -7.08 8.04
N ALA A 75 -7.85 -7.63 9.24
CA ALA A 75 -8.98 -7.25 10.10
C ALA A 75 -8.95 -5.76 10.47
N LEU A 76 -7.78 -5.24 10.88
CA LEU A 76 -7.57 -3.81 11.15
C LEU A 76 -7.87 -2.94 9.92
N THR A 77 -7.35 -3.33 8.75
CA THR A 77 -7.54 -2.61 7.48
C THR A 77 -9.00 -2.54 7.07
N LEU A 78 -9.77 -3.60 7.34
CA LEU A 78 -11.20 -3.68 7.06
C LEU A 78 -12.08 -3.10 8.18
N GLY A 79 -11.48 -2.58 9.26
CA GLY A 79 -12.21 -2.01 10.40
C GLY A 79 -13.04 -3.04 11.17
N LEU A 80 -12.63 -4.31 11.19
CA LEU A 80 -13.33 -5.35 11.96
C LEU A 80 -13.13 -5.12 13.46
N GLU A 81 -14.22 -5.20 14.22
CA GLU A 81 -14.20 -4.98 15.68
C GLU A 81 -13.51 -6.09 16.45
N ARG A 82 -13.43 -7.29 15.86
CA ARG A 82 -12.93 -8.49 16.52
C ARG A 82 -11.66 -8.97 15.84
N GLU A 83 -10.64 -9.24 16.66
CA GLU A 83 -9.45 -9.93 16.19
C GLU A 83 -9.82 -11.36 15.75
N PRO A 84 -9.45 -11.78 14.52
CA PRO A 84 -9.77 -13.10 14.03
C PRO A 84 -8.97 -14.15 14.81
N ARG A 85 -9.65 -15.19 15.30
CA ARG A 85 -8.99 -16.33 15.97
C ARG A 85 -8.25 -17.22 14.98
N ASP A 86 -8.80 -17.31 13.77
CA ASP A 86 -8.32 -18.14 12.67
C ASP A 86 -8.80 -17.57 11.33
N LEU A 87 -8.27 -18.10 10.22
CA LEU A 87 -8.63 -17.65 8.87
C LEU A 87 -10.12 -17.81 8.55
N LEU A 88 -10.77 -18.84 9.09
CA LEU A 88 -12.19 -19.08 8.83
C LEU A 88 -13.08 -18.04 9.52
N SER A 89 -12.73 -17.66 10.74
CA SER A 89 -13.36 -16.57 11.48
C SER A 89 -13.21 -15.24 10.75
N LEU A 90 -12.00 -14.94 10.24
CA LEU A 90 -11.77 -13.75 9.42
C LEU A 90 -12.67 -13.73 8.18
N VAL A 91 -12.72 -14.83 7.43
CA VAL A 91 -13.57 -14.93 6.22
C VAL A 91 -15.05 -14.73 6.56
N ARG A 92 -15.53 -15.27 7.70
CA ARG A 92 -16.93 -15.09 8.14
C ARG A 92 -17.23 -13.62 8.46
N GLU A 93 -16.35 -12.95 9.18
CA GLU A 93 -16.51 -11.53 9.52
C GLU A 93 -16.50 -10.64 8.26
N ILE A 94 -15.55 -10.87 7.33
CA ILE A 94 -15.49 -10.18 6.04
C ILE A 94 -16.79 -10.37 5.25
N LYS A 95 -17.30 -11.60 5.16
CA LYS A 95 -18.59 -11.88 4.52
C LYS A 95 -19.75 -11.15 5.20
N GLY A 96 -19.72 -11.02 6.52
CA GLY A 96 -20.70 -10.26 7.30
C GLY A 96 -20.71 -8.79 6.90
N VAL A 97 -19.53 -8.16 6.86
CA VAL A 97 -19.36 -6.76 6.44
C VAL A 97 -19.84 -6.54 5.00
N LEU A 98 -19.44 -7.41 4.06
CA LEU A 98 -19.83 -7.27 2.65
C LEU A 98 -21.34 -7.36 2.42
N LYS A 99 -22.07 -8.12 3.26
CA LYS A 99 -23.54 -8.22 3.19
C LYS A 99 -24.27 -7.02 3.78
N SER A 100 -23.62 -6.26 4.67
CA SER A 100 -24.23 -5.15 5.41
C SER A 100 -23.72 -3.78 4.96
N VAL A 101 -22.97 -3.71 3.85
CA VAL A 101 -22.41 -2.46 3.32
C VAL A 101 -23.55 -1.46 3.06
N LYS A 102 -23.57 -0.40 3.86
CA LYS A 102 -24.37 0.80 3.61
C LYS A 102 -23.46 1.82 2.96
N ARG A 103 -23.85 2.34 1.80
CA ARG A 103 -23.11 3.42 1.14
C ARG A 103 -23.20 4.67 2.00
N ILE A 104 -22.06 5.17 2.43
CA ILE A 104 -21.93 6.45 3.12
C ILE A 104 -21.35 7.43 2.11
N PRO A 105 -22.04 8.54 1.77
CA PRO A 105 -21.50 9.54 0.87
C PRO A 105 -20.17 10.10 1.38
N CYS A 106 -19.25 10.37 0.46
CA CYS A 106 -18.00 11.05 0.80
C CYS A 106 -18.29 12.45 1.34
N ARG A 107 -17.53 12.87 2.37
CA ARG A 107 -17.51 14.25 2.84
C ARG A 107 -16.43 15.00 2.06
N PHE A 108 -16.83 16.04 1.35
CA PHE A 108 -15.90 16.96 0.70
C PHE A 108 -15.24 17.86 1.76
N VAL A 109 -13.93 18.07 1.60
CA VAL A 109 -13.10 18.90 2.48
C VAL A 109 -12.12 19.69 1.61
N ASP A 110 -11.74 20.88 2.06
CA ASP A 110 -10.90 21.81 1.28
C ASP A 110 -9.41 21.63 1.55
N ASP A 111 -9.04 20.89 2.59
CA ASP A 111 -7.65 20.64 2.96
C ASP A 111 -7.47 19.22 3.53
N GLY A 112 -6.23 18.75 3.54
CA GLY A 112 -5.85 17.52 4.19
C GLY A 112 -4.36 17.21 4.04
N PRO A 113 -3.83 16.22 4.79
CA PRO A 113 -2.40 15.95 4.83
C PRO A 113 -1.79 15.42 3.52
N ILE A 114 -2.62 15.20 2.49
CA ILE A 114 -2.18 14.87 1.13
C ILE A 114 -1.72 16.11 0.35
N LEU A 115 -2.14 17.32 0.77
CA LEU A 115 -1.79 18.59 0.12
C LEU A 115 -0.52 19.24 0.69
N ALA A 116 0.19 18.57 1.60
CA ALA A 116 1.38 19.12 2.25
C ALA A 116 2.56 19.36 1.28
N ASN A 117 2.57 18.69 0.12
CA ASN A 117 3.57 18.89 -0.94
C ASN A 117 2.86 18.85 -2.29
N VAL A 118 3.01 19.90 -3.10
CA VAL A 118 2.30 20.05 -4.38
C VAL A 118 3.27 20.42 -5.50
N ASP A 119 3.42 19.49 -6.45
CA ASP A 119 4.14 19.73 -7.70
C ASP A 119 3.17 19.83 -8.87
N GLU A 120 3.32 20.92 -9.61
CA GLU A 120 2.46 21.30 -10.74
C GLU A 120 3.33 21.73 -11.91
N GLY A 121 2.77 21.56 -13.12
CA GLY A 121 3.49 21.90 -14.35
C GLY A 121 4.87 21.26 -14.33
N GLU A 122 5.89 21.96 -14.81
CA GLU A 122 7.26 21.46 -14.96
C GLU A 122 7.87 20.80 -13.71
N ARG A 123 7.40 21.12 -12.49
CA ARG A 123 7.88 20.48 -11.25
C ARG A 123 7.47 19.01 -11.09
N ILE A 124 6.53 18.51 -11.89
CA ILE A 124 6.15 17.10 -11.86
C ILE A 124 7.34 16.24 -12.31
N ASP A 125 7.83 15.43 -11.40
CA ASP A 125 8.80 14.39 -11.65
C ASP A 125 8.40 13.15 -10.86
N LEU A 126 8.03 12.08 -11.55
CA LEU A 126 7.66 10.79 -10.99
C LEU A 126 8.90 9.98 -10.57
N THR A 127 10.05 10.25 -11.19
CA THR A 127 11.31 9.55 -10.89
C THR A 127 11.89 9.96 -9.54
N LYS A 128 11.43 11.08 -8.95
CA LYS A 128 11.76 11.48 -7.57
C LYS A 128 11.27 10.50 -6.50
N PHE A 129 10.32 9.61 -6.85
CA PHE A 129 9.83 8.59 -5.94
C PHE A 129 10.62 7.28 -6.09
N PRO A 130 10.86 6.54 -5.00
CA PRO A 130 11.60 5.28 -5.00
C PRO A 130 10.76 4.11 -5.55
N VAL A 131 10.32 4.22 -6.81
CA VAL A 131 9.54 3.18 -7.49
C VAL A 131 10.41 1.93 -7.66
N PRO A 132 10.04 0.78 -7.09
CA PRO A 132 10.90 -0.39 -7.22
C PRO A 132 10.87 -1.00 -8.63
N LEU A 133 11.99 -1.59 -9.03
CA LEU A 133 11.99 -2.68 -10.01
C LEU A 133 11.79 -3.96 -9.20
N TRP A 134 10.61 -4.60 -9.31
CA TRP A 134 10.20 -5.65 -8.37
C TRP A 134 10.84 -7.00 -8.71
N HIS A 135 10.87 -7.33 -10.00
CA HIS A 135 11.44 -8.59 -10.50
C HIS A 135 12.43 -8.32 -11.63
N GLU A 136 13.37 -9.25 -11.82
CA GLU A 136 14.46 -9.13 -12.81
C GLU A 136 13.93 -8.96 -14.23
N ASP A 137 12.84 -9.66 -14.56
CA ASP A 137 12.22 -9.68 -15.90
C ASP A 137 11.06 -8.68 -16.05
N ASP A 138 10.83 -7.80 -15.05
CA ASP A 138 9.81 -6.75 -15.21
C ASP A 138 10.21 -5.80 -16.34
N GLY A 139 9.27 -5.49 -17.24
CA GLY A 139 9.49 -4.53 -18.34
C GLY A 139 9.73 -3.08 -17.90
N GLY A 140 9.65 -2.79 -16.60
CA GLY A 140 9.87 -1.48 -16.01
C GLY A 140 9.57 -1.44 -14.51
N ARG A 141 9.73 -0.25 -13.91
CA ARG A 141 9.50 -0.02 -12.48
C ARG A 141 8.01 0.15 -12.23
N TYR A 142 7.40 -0.57 -11.28
CA TYR A 142 5.96 -0.48 -11.02
C TYR A 142 5.65 0.37 -9.80
N LEU A 143 4.94 1.49 -10.01
CA LEU A 143 4.48 2.41 -8.97
C LEU A 143 3.13 1.98 -8.40
N GLY A 144 2.19 1.62 -9.27
CA GLY A 144 0.84 1.22 -8.87
C GLY A 144 0.74 -0.28 -8.61
N THR A 145 1.24 -0.78 -7.48
CA THR A 145 1.11 -2.20 -7.09
C THR A 145 0.06 -2.45 -6.01
N GLY A 146 -0.38 -1.39 -5.33
CA GLY A 146 -1.43 -1.38 -4.32
C GLY A 146 -2.22 -0.07 -4.31
N SER A 147 -2.26 0.62 -5.46
CA SER A 147 -2.95 1.89 -5.64
C SER A 147 -4.45 1.71 -5.90
N ILE A 148 -5.19 2.80 -5.68
CA ILE A 148 -6.57 2.94 -6.10
C ILE A 148 -6.59 3.97 -7.24
N THR A 149 -6.98 3.54 -8.42
CA THR A 149 -7.25 4.41 -9.56
C THR A 149 -8.69 4.88 -9.45
N ILE A 150 -8.89 6.19 -9.41
CA ILE A 150 -10.20 6.82 -9.33
C ILE A 150 -10.53 7.36 -10.72
N THR A 151 -11.63 6.88 -11.28
CA THR A 151 -12.12 7.28 -12.61
C THR A 151 -13.55 7.77 -12.48
N ARG A 152 -13.95 8.72 -13.34
CA ARG A 152 -15.31 9.24 -13.39
C ARG A 152 -15.84 9.08 -14.81
N ASP A 153 -17.00 8.47 -14.94
CA ASP A 153 -17.73 8.42 -16.20
C ASP A 153 -18.09 9.85 -16.64
N PRO A 154 -17.72 10.29 -17.86
CA PRO A 154 -17.98 11.66 -18.31
C PRO A 154 -19.46 11.96 -18.60
N ASP A 155 -20.26 10.93 -18.89
CA ASP A 155 -21.66 11.06 -19.30
C ASP A 155 -22.60 10.91 -18.09
N GLU A 156 -22.40 9.87 -17.27
CA GLU A 156 -23.24 9.52 -16.13
C GLU A 156 -22.69 10.06 -14.79
N GLY A 157 -21.41 10.42 -14.74
CA GLY A 157 -20.77 10.94 -13.54
C GLY A 157 -20.47 9.89 -12.46
N TRP A 158 -20.66 8.59 -12.74
CA TRP A 158 -20.31 7.49 -11.83
C TRP A 158 -18.81 7.54 -11.49
N VAL A 159 -18.46 7.41 -10.20
CA VAL A 159 -17.06 7.24 -9.74
C VAL A 159 -16.70 5.78 -9.50
N ASN A 160 -15.69 5.28 -10.22
CA ASN A 160 -15.13 3.94 -10.04
C ASN A 160 -13.76 4.01 -9.36
N CYS A 161 -13.55 3.12 -8.38
CA CYS A 161 -12.31 2.98 -7.63
C CYS A 161 -11.81 1.55 -7.82
N GLY A 162 -10.71 1.38 -8.54
CA GLY A 162 -10.16 0.05 -8.86
C GLY A 162 -8.65 -0.03 -8.68
N THR A 163 -8.15 -1.23 -8.44
CA THR A 163 -6.70 -1.48 -8.40
C THR A 163 -6.26 -1.99 -9.76
N TYR A 164 -5.37 -1.23 -10.40
CA TYR A 164 -4.76 -1.56 -11.69
C TYR A 164 -3.25 -1.40 -11.55
N ARG A 165 -2.49 -2.25 -12.24
CA ARG A 165 -1.04 -2.14 -12.27
C ARG A 165 -0.64 -0.90 -13.08
N VAL A 166 0.37 -0.17 -12.62
CA VAL A 166 0.84 1.04 -13.28
C VAL A 166 2.37 1.08 -13.26
N MET A 167 2.97 1.02 -14.45
CA MET A 167 4.40 1.07 -14.67
C MET A 167 4.86 2.51 -14.90
N LEU A 168 6.06 2.83 -14.45
CA LEU A 168 6.74 4.09 -14.73
C LEU A 168 7.35 4.05 -16.14
N HIS A 169 6.97 5.01 -16.98
CA HIS A 169 7.58 5.19 -18.31
C HIS A 169 8.67 6.26 -18.28
N ASP A 170 8.37 7.43 -17.73
CA ASP A 170 9.27 8.59 -17.64
C ASP A 170 8.88 9.49 -16.46
N GLU A 171 9.46 10.70 -16.37
CA GLU A 171 9.23 11.67 -15.30
C GLU A 171 7.77 12.12 -15.18
N ARG A 172 6.92 11.90 -16.19
CA ARG A 172 5.58 12.48 -16.29
C ARG A 172 4.51 11.50 -16.76
N THR A 173 4.91 10.30 -17.17
CA THR A 173 4.04 9.31 -17.80
C THR A 173 4.08 7.97 -17.07
N LEU A 174 2.90 7.37 -16.91
CA LEU A 174 2.69 6.04 -16.31
C LEU A 174 1.71 5.23 -17.17
N GLY A 175 1.80 3.89 -17.18
CA GLY A 175 0.92 3.03 -17.98
C GLY A 175 1.09 1.53 -17.77
#